data_AF-A0A7Y0SFR9-F1
#
_entry.id   AF-A0A7Y0SFR9-F1
#
_cell.length_a   1.000
_cell.length_b   1.000
_cell.length_c   1.000
_cell.angle_alpha   90.00
_cell.angle_beta   90.00
_cell.angle_gamma   90.00
#
_symmetry.space_group_name_H-M   'P 1'
#
loop_
_entity.id
_entity.type
_entity.pdbx_description
1 polymer ?
#
loop_
_entity_poly.entity_id
_entity_poly.type
_entity_poly.pdbx_seq_one_letter_code
_entity_poly.pdbx_strand_id
1 'polypeptide(L)'
;IEDTLVYCIPENIFNELCDEFENFADYMELEDSARLRSAISSRSESNDFTTAKARKILARDPVTLEATASIQEAAILMAEENVTSLL
;
A
#
# COMPACT_ATOMS: atom_id res chain seq x y z
N ILE A 1 5.01 4.80 1.15
CA ILE A 1 3.80 4.19 0.53
C ILE A 1 4.30 2.91 -0.09
N GLU A 2 3.85 1.78 0.45
CA GLU A 2 4.21 0.45 -0.03
C GLU A 2 3.03 -0.13 -0.79
N ASP A 3 3.31 -0.97 -1.79
CA ASP A 3 2.26 -1.66 -2.53
C ASP A 3 1.52 -2.62 -1.59
N THR A 4 0.19 -2.56 -1.61
CA THR A 4 -0.67 -3.43 -0.80
C THR A 4 -1.85 -3.87 -1.62
N LEU A 5 -2.20 -5.14 -1.48
CA LEU A 5 -3.37 -5.73 -2.12
C LEU A 5 -4.57 -5.65 -1.18
N VAL A 6 -5.63 -4.98 -1.61
CA VAL A 6 -6.86 -4.83 -0.86
C VAL A 6 -7.91 -5.74 -1.47
N TYR A 7 -8.45 -6.66 -0.67
CA TYR A 7 -9.58 -7.50 -1.04
C TYR A 7 -10.84 -6.96 -0.40
N CYS A 8 -11.78 -6.52 -1.24
CA CYS A 8 -13.09 -6.07 -0.78
C CYS A 8 -14.08 -7.23 -0.84
N ILE A 9 -14.72 -7.53 0.30
CA ILE A 9 -15.77 -8.54 0.40
C ILE A 9 -17.13 -7.82 0.35
N PRO A 10 -18.08 -8.25 -0.50
CA PRO A 10 -19.45 -7.74 -0.49
C PRO A 10 -20.13 -7.92 0.87
N GLU A 11 -20.89 -6.92 1.30
CA GLU A 11 -21.57 -6.90 2.61
C GLU A 11 -22.46 -8.12 2.84
N ASN A 12 -23.21 -8.56 1.83
CA ASN A 12 -24.08 -9.73 1.93
C ASN A 12 -23.27 -11.01 2.23
N ILE A 13 -22.14 -11.19 1.57
CA ILE A 13 -21.26 -12.35 1.78
C ILE A 13 -20.62 -12.28 3.17
N PHE A 14 -20.21 -11.09 3.59
CA PHE A 14 -19.67 -10.87 4.93
C PHE A 14 -20.69 -11.26 6.02
N ASN A 15 -21.93 -10.80 5.89
CA ASN A 15 -23.00 -11.12 6.83
C ASN A 15 -23.34 -12.62 6.83
N GLU A 16 -23.41 -13.25 5.66
CA GLU A 16 -23.59 -14.71 5.54
C GLU A 16 -22.50 -15.48 6.27
N LEU A 17 -21.23 -15.06 6.14
CA LEU A 17 -20.11 -15.68 6.85
C LEU A 17 -20.17 -15.48 8.37
N CYS A 18 -20.62 -14.32 8.83
CA CYS A 18 -20.85 -14.05 10.26
C CYS A 18 -21.98 -14.92 10.81
N ASP A 19 -23.07 -15.09 10.06
CA ASP A 19 -24.23 -15.87 10.49
C ASP A 19 -23.95 -17.38 10.48
N GLU A 20 -23.16 -17.87 9.53
CA GLU A 20 -22.86 -19.30 9.37
C GLU A 20 -21.71 -19.78 10.26
N PHE A 21 -20.75 -18.90 10.59
CA PHE A 21 -19.54 -19.28 11.32
C PHE A 21 -19.30 -18.41 12.56
N GLU A 22 -19.70 -18.90 13.74
CA GLU A 22 -19.52 -18.24 15.04
C GLU A 22 -18.06 -17.80 15.29
N ASN A 23 -17.08 -18.64 14.96
CA ASN A 23 -15.66 -18.30 15.11
C ASN A 23 -15.21 -17.14 14.20
N PHE A 24 -15.84 -16.96 13.03
CA PHE A 24 -15.54 -15.86 12.13
C PHE A 24 -16.13 -14.57 12.67
N ALA A 25 -17.38 -14.62 13.14
CA ALA A 25 -18.04 -13.49 13.79
C ALA A 25 -17.25 -13.01 15.02
N ASP A 26 -16.85 -13.92 15.90
CA ASP A 26 -16.03 -13.62 17.09
C ASP A 26 -14.70 -12.93 16.71
N TYR A 27 -14.03 -13.40 15.66
CA TYR A 27 -12.77 -12.83 15.19
C TYR A 27 -12.95 -11.40 14.63
N MET A 28 -14.04 -11.16 13.89
CA MET A 28 -14.36 -9.84 13.33
C MET A 28 -14.80 -8.85 14.42
N GLU A 29 -15.59 -9.28 15.41
CA GLU A 29 -16.10 -8.42 16.49
C GLU A 29 -14.96 -7.84 17.38
N LEU A 30 -13.86 -8.59 17.53
CA LEU A 30 -12.71 -8.17 18.33
C LEU A 30 -11.91 -6.99 17.74
N GLU A 31 -12.06 -6.66 16.46
CA GLU A 31 -11.28 -5.60 15.79
C GLU A 31 -12.07 -4.31 15.47
N ASP A 32 -13.38 -4.29 15.69
CA ASP A 32 -14.30 -3.66 14.73
C ASP A 32 -14.57 -2.14 14.84
N SER A 33 -13.98 -1.39 15.78
CA SER A 33 -14.48 -0.01 15.94
C SER A 33 -13.50 1.07 16.38
N ALA A 34 -12.42 0.68 17.04
CA ALA A 34 -11.40 1.61 17.53
C ALA A 34 -10.27 1.84 16.51
N ARG A 35 -9.83 0.77 15.81
CA ARG A 35 -8.72 0.86 14.84
C ARG A 35 -9.13 1.53 13.53
N LEU A 36 -10.29 1.18 12.98
CA LEU A 36 -10.76 1.76 11.72
C LEU A 36 -10.99 3.27 11.85
N ARG A 37 -11.62 3.72 12.96
CA ARG A 37 -11.86 5.15 13.22
C ARG A 37 -10.58 5.94 13.46
N SER A 38 -9.60 5.39 14.19
CA SER A 38 -8.34 6.10 14.42
C SER A 38 -7.51 6.25 13.14
N ALA A 39 -7.54 5.26 12.23
CA ALA A 39 -6.88 5.32 10.93
C ALA A 39 -7.51 6.34 9.98
N ILE A 40 -8.85 6.49 10.02
CA ILE A 40 -9.56 7.52 9.24
C ILE A 40 -9.30 8.91 9.83
N SER A 41 -9.31 9.04 11.16
CA SER A 41 -9.05 10.31 11.86
C SER A 41 -7.63 10.83 11.63
N SER A 42 -6.62 9.97 11.70
CA SER A 42 -5.21 10.33 11.47
C SER A 42 -4.91 10.73 10.01
N ARG A 43 -5.76 10.29 9.06
CA ARG A 43 -5.66 10.67 7.64
C ARG A 43 -6.17 12.08 7.37
N SER A 44 -7.01 12.65 8.23
CA SER A 44 -7.53 14.00 8.05
C SER A 44 -6.52 15.09 8.43
N GLU A 45 -5.67 14.86 9.44
CA GLU A 45 -4.66 15.81 9.89
C GLU A 45 -3.36 15.77 9.07
N SER A 46 -3.12 14.69 8.30
CA SER A 46 -1.89 14.47 7.52
C SER A 46 -2.00 14.79 6.02
N ASN A 47 -3.12 15.38 5.58
CA ASN A 47 -3.42 15.71 4.17
C ASN A 47 -2.59 16.86 3.56
N ASP A 48 -1.43 17.22 4.13
CA ASP A 48 -0.54 18.23 3.54
C ASP A 48 0.22 17.70 2.29
N PHE A 49 0.29 16.37 2.12
CA PHE A 49 0.95 15.74 0.97
C PHE A 49 0.05 15.49 -0.24
N THR A 50 -1.29 15.50 -0.09
CA THR A 50 -2.22 15.29 -1.22
C THR A 50 -2.26 16.46 -2.20
N THR A 51 -1.76 17.63 -1.78
CA THR A 51 -1.65 18.85 -2.58
C THR A 51 -0.23 19.14 -3.08
N ALA A 52 0.77 18.39 -2.60
CA ALA A 52 2.13 18.52 -3.07
C ALA A 52 2.30 17.80 -4.41
N LYS A 53 2.65 18.53 -5.48
CA LYS A 53 3.05 17.91 -6.75
C LYS A 53 4.15 16.88 -6.46
N ALA A 54 4.04 15.64 -6.95
CA ALA A 54 4.99 14.55 -6.69
C ALA A 54 6.47 14.94 -6.93
N ARG A 55 6.73 15.83 -7.91
CA ARG A 55 8.05 16.41 -8.20
C ARG A 55 8.68 17.18 -7.02
N LYS A 56 7.90 17.59 -6.02
CA LYS A 56 8.37 18.29 -4.82
C LYS A 56 8.85 17.32 -3.72
N ILE A 57 8.56 16.02 -3.87
CA ILE A 57 8.92 14.94 -2.93
C ILE A 57 10.13 14.15 -3.43
N LEU A 58 10.35 14.11 -4.76
CA LEU A 58 11.55 13.51 -5.36
C LEU A 58 12.80 14.35 -5.03
N ALA A 59 13.68 13.79 -4.23
CA ALA A 59 14.99 14.38 -3.91
C ALA A 59 16.03 14.19 -5.04
N ARG A 60 15.79 13.25 -5.96
CA ARG A 60 16.61 12.98 -7.15
C ARG A 60 15.74 12.48 -8.30
N ASP A 61 16.26 12.57 -9.51
CA ASP A 61 15.62 11.99 -10.69
C ASP A 61 15.59 10.45 -10.60
N PRO A 62 14.55 9.80 -11.15
CA PRO A 62 14.46 8.34 -11.16
C PRO A 62 15.56 7.73 -12.03
N VAL A 63 16.17 6.65 -11.55
CA VAL A 63 17.14 5.85 -12.32
C VAL A 63 16.35 4.97 -13.28
N THR A 64 16.65 5.08 -14.58
CA THR A 64 15.92 4.41 -15.66
C THR A 64 16.84 3.50 -16.46
N LEU A 65 16.27 2.46 -17.08
CA LEU A 65 17.00 1.56 -17.97
C LEU A 65 16.14 1.19 -19.19
N GLU A 66 16.79 0.98 -20.33
CA GLU A 66 16.10 0.51 -21.54
C GLU A 66 15.42 -0.84 -21.30
N ALA A 67 14.20 -1.02 -21.81
CA ALA A 67 13.42 -2.25 -21.61
C ALA A 67 14.07 -3.51 -22.24
N THR A 68 15.02 -3.31 -23.15
CA THR A 68 15.80 -4.38 -23.78
C THR A 68 17.05 -4.78 -22.99
N ALA A 69 17.40 -4.03 -21.94
CA ALA A 69 18.56 -4.32 -21.12
C ALA A 69 18.36 -5.63 -20.34
N SER A 70 19.47 -6.31 -20.09
CA SER A 70 19.49 -7.53 -19.32
C SER A 70 19.26 -7.28 -17.83
N ILE A 71 18.78 -8.31 -17.14
CA ILE A 71 18.66 -8.30 -15.66
C ILE A 71 20.03 -8.07 -15.00
N GLN A 72 21.12 -8.48 -15.63
CA GLN A 72 22.48 -8.25 -15.12
C GLN A 72 22.85 -6.77 -15.13
N GLU A 73 22.56 -6.06 -16.24
CA GLU A 73 22.81 -4.62 -16.36
C GLU A 73 21.96 -3.84 -15.36
N ALA A 74 20.70 -4.26 -15.15
CA ALA A 74 19.84 -3.71 -14.11
C ALA A 74 20.44 -3.90 -12.71
N ALA A 75 20.92 -5.09 -12.36
CA ALA A 75 21.51 -5.37 -11.06
C ALA A 75 22.80 -4.58 -10.80
N ILE A 76 23.65 -4.39 -11.81
CA ILE A 76 24.86 -3.57 -11.72
C ILE A 76 24.48 -2.11 -11.46
N LEU A 77 23.57 -1.55 -12.26
CA LEU A 77 23.11 -0.16 -12.12
C LEU A 77 22.45 0.07 -10.75
N MET A 78 21.66 -0.89 -10.26
CA MET A 78 21.06 -0.85 -8.92
C MET A 78 22.10 -0.79 -7.80
N ALA A 79 23.18 -1.55 -7.93
CA ALA A 79 24.27 -1.56 -6.96
C ALA A 79 25.10 -0.26 -6.99
N GLU A 80 25.36 0.28 -8.17
CA GLU A 80 26.09 1.54 -8.37
C GLU A 80 25.32 2.75 -7.84
N GLU A 81 24.03 2.86 -8.17
CA GLU A 81 23.16 3.98 -7.77
C GLU A 81 22.57 3.82 -6.35
N ASN A 82 22.90 2.72 -5.67
CA ASN A 82 22.42 2.35 -4.36
C ASN A 82 20.87 2.39 -4.29
N VAL A 83 20.22 1.74 -5.27
CA VAL A 83 18.76 1.73 -5.43
C VAL A 83 18.22 0.32 -5.40
N THR A 84 17.01 0.18 -4.87
CA THR A 84 16.28 -1.09 -4.81
C THR A 84 15.28 -1.26 -5.95
N SER A 85 15.12 -0.25 -6.81
CA SER A 85 14.26 -0.27 -7.98
C SER A 85 14.78 0.64 -9.11
N LEU A 86 14.42 0.27 -10.35
CA LEU A 86 14.67 1.02 -11.58
C LEU A 86 13.32 1.19 -12.32
N LEU A 87 13.23 2.21 -13.16
CA LEU A 87 12.06 2.46 -14.02
C LEU A 87 12.35 2.15 -15.50
#